data_AF-A0A1X1L754-F1
#
_entry.id   AF-A0A1X1L754-F1
#
_cell.length_a   1.000
_cell.length_b   1.000
_cell.length_c   1.000
_cell.angle_alpha   90.00
_cell.angle_beta   90.00
_cell.angle_gamma   90.00
#
_symmetry.space_group_name_H-M   'P 1'
#
loop_
_entity.id
_entity.type
_entity.pdbx_description
1 polymer ?
#
loop_
_entity_poly.entity_id
_entity_poly.type
_entity_poly.pdbx_seq_one_letter_code
_entity_poly.pdbx_strand_id
1 'polypeptide(L)'
;MKFKILCVKFLLNIYYGLSDIKFIERLENMNVVYIFKNSKTGNKILLKIFSSSKVDTIVFQNEFAKYKLSPNLIKTNKGNIYIRVFKYLIFVQYFVEASSRRIEYSEMVIFFKDFYAKLDYYKNFF
;
A
#
# COMPACT_ATOMS: atom_id res chain seq x y z
N MET A 1 -13.97 19.75 -4.37
CA MET A 1 -13.50 18.36 -4.61
C MET A 1 -12.50 18.25 -5.77
N LYS A 2 -12.75 18.89 -6.92
CA LYS A 2 -11.89 18.82 -8.13
C LYS A 2 -10.41 19.20 -7.88
N PHE A 3 -10.14 20.29 -7.18
CA PHE A 3 -8.76 20.72 -6.89
C PHE A 3 -7.96 19.71 -6.05
N LYS A 4 -8.54 19.18 -4.98
CA LYS A 4 -7.89 18.15 -4.13
C LYS A 4 -7.50 16.92 -4.94
N ILE A 5 -8.38 16.45 -5.83
CA ILE A 5 -8.09 15.30 -6.71
C ILE A 5 -6.96 15.63 -7.69
N LEU A 6 -6.92 16.86 -8.22
CA LEU A 6 -5.84 17.31 -9.10
C LEU A 6 -4.49 17.27 -8.36
N CYS A 7 -4.43 17.79 -7.12
CA CYS A 7 -3.21 17.72 -6.31
C CYS A 7 -2.77 16.27 -6.05
N VAL A 8 -3.71 15.37 -5.75
CA VAL A 8 -3.41 13.95 -5.54
C VAL A 8 -2.86 13.32 -6.83
N LYS A 9 -3.47 13.59 -7.98
CA LYS A 9 -2.97 13.10 -9.28
C LYS A 9 -1.56 13.63 -9.57
N PHE A 10 -1.30 14.90 -9.27
CA PHE A 10 0.01 15.50 -9.45
C PHE A 10 1.08 14.82 -8.58
N LEU A 11 0.76 14.56 -7.30
CA LEU A 11 1.63 13.79 -6.40
C LEU A 11 1.89 12.37 -6.93
N LEU A 12 0.85 11.68 -7.38
CA LEU A 12 0.96 10.34 -7.96
C LEU A 12 1.85 10.32 -9.21
N ASN A 13 1.75 11.35 -10.05
CA ASN A 13 2.62 11.47 -11.22
C ASN A 13 4.09 11.69 -10.82
N ILE A 14 4.37 12.67 -9.97
CA ILE A 14 5.75 13.03 -9.56
C ILE A 14 6.45 11.86 -8.86
N TYR A 15 5.78 11.26 -7.87
CA TYR A 15 6.44 10.32 -6.98
C TYR A 15 6.33 8.87 -7.43
N TYR A 16 5.27 8.50 -8.17
CA TYR A 16 5.02 7.12 -8.59
C TYR A 16 5.00 6.93 -10.11
N GLY A 17 5.16 8.00 -10.91
CA GLY A 17 5.10 7.91 -12.38
C GLY A 17 3.71 7.57 -12.92
N LEU A 18 2.65 7.76 -12.12
CA LEU A 18 1.28 7.39 -12.49
C LEU A 18 0.57 8.58 -13.16
N SER A 19 0.82 8.77 -14.46
CA SER A 19 0.26 9.88 -15.25
C SER A 19 -1.17 9.61 -15.74
N ASP A 20 -1.41 8.43 -16.31
CA ASP A 20 -2.64 8.13 -17.07
C ASP A 20 -3.75 7.53 -16.20
N ILE A 21 -4.09 8.19 -15.09
CA ILE A 21 -5.06 7.69 -14.10
C ILE A 21 -6.37 8.49 -14.06
N LYS A 22 -7.49 7.77 -14.01
CA LYS A 22 -8.84 8.32 -13.82
C LYS A 22 -9.30 8.09 -12.37
N PHE A 23 -9.78 9.15 -11.74
CA PHE A 23 -10.37 9.05 -10.40
C PHE A 23 -11.70 8.32 -10.49
N ILE A 24 -11.95 7.37 -9.59
CA ILE A 24 -13.20 6.63 -9.49
C ILE A 24 -14.01 7.19 -8.33
N GLU A 25 -13.51 6.99 -7.12
CA GLU A 25 -14.22 7.34 -5.89
C GLU A 25 -13.27 7.59 -4.72
N ARG A 26 -13.82 8.20 -3.68
CA ARG A 26 -13.14 8.45 -2.41
C ARG A 26 -13.95 7.78 -1.31
N LEU A 27 -13.30 6.91 -0.55
CA LEU A 27 -13.90 6.23 0.60
C LEU A 27 -13.34 6.85 1.89
N GLU A 28 -14.24 7.18 2.81
CA GLU A 28 -13.91 7.59 4.17
C GLU A 28 -14.34 6.46 5.12
N ASN A 29 -13.45 5.50 5.37
CA ASN A 29 -13.74 4.39 6.28
C ASN A 29 -12.56 4.21 7.24
N MET A 30 -12.57 4.96 8.35
CA MET A 30 -11.49 5.16 9.33
C MET A 30 -10.17 5.76 8.79
N ASN A 31 -9.91 5.67 7.49
CA ASN A 31 -8.84 6.35 6.77
C ASN A 31 -9.37 6.94 5.47
N VAL A 32 -8.67 7.92 4.91
CA VAL A 32 -9.00 8.48 3.60
C VAL A 32 -8.37 7.62 2.51
N VAL A 33 -9.22 7.05 1.65
CA VAL A 33 -8.81 6.21 0.53
C VAL A 33 -9.31 6.80 -0.78
N TYR A 34 -8.45 6.89 -1.78
CA TYR A 34 -8.80 7.30 -3.13
C TYR A 34 -8.57 6.14 -4.08
N ILE A 35 -9.56 5.84 -4.93
CA ILE A 35 -9.47 4.78 -5.92
C ILE A 35 -9.30 5.42 -7.29
N PHE A 36 -8.30 4.93 -8.03
CA PHE A 36 -8.03 5.34 -9.40
C PHE A 36 -8.00 4.12 -10.33
N LYS A 37 -8.36 4.33 -11.59
CA LYS A 37 -8.19 3.37 -12.68
C LYS A 37 -7.10 3.86 -13.62
N ASN A 38 -6.11 3.02 -13.91
CA ASN A 38 -5.16 3.28 -14.97
C ASN A 38 -5.89 3.18 -16.32
N SER A 39 -5.79 4.22 -17.14
CA SER A 39 -6.52 4.33 -18.41
C SER A 39 -5.95 3.41 -19.49
N LYS A 40 -4.66 3.07 -19.40
CA LYS A 40 -3.97 2.19 -20.36
C LYS A 40 -4.21 0.73 -20.04
N THR A 41 -4.00 0.34 -18.79
CA THR A 41 -4.07 -1.08 -18.39
C THR A 41 -5.44 -1.50 -17.87
N GLY A 42 -6.31 -0.55 -17.53
CA GLY A 42 -7.58 -0.82 -16.87
C GLY A 42 -7.46 -1.19 -15.38
N ASN A 43 -6.24 -1.37 -14.87
CA ASN A 43 -6.00 -1.79 -13.49
C ASN A 43 -6.41 -0.70 -12.50
N LYS A 44 -7.07 -1.09 -11.41
CA LYS A 44 -7.40 -0.21 -10.30
C LYS A 44 -6.24 -0.14 -9.32
N ILE A 45 -6.04 1.02 -8.71
CA ILE A 45 -5.08 1.27 -7.64
C ILE A 45 -5.76 2.02 -6.50
N LEU A 46 -5.27 1.83 -5.28
CA LEU A 46 -5.70 2.61 -4.12
C LEU A 46 -4.56 3.47 -3.62
N LEU A 47 -4.86 4.75 -3.38
CA LEU A 47 -4.04 5.63 -2.56
C LEU A 47 -4.65 5.72 -1.17
N LYS A 48 -3.83 5.47 -0.16
CA LYS A 48 -4.20 5.55 1.25
C LYS A 48 -3.40 6.66 1.93
N ILE A 49 -4.07 7.43 2.79
CA ILE A 49 -3.44 8.51 3.56
C ILE A 49 -3.61 8.19 5.05
N PHE A 50 -2.48 7.94 5.72
CA PHE A 50 -2.42 7.63 7.15
C PHE A 50 -1.70 8.74 7.93
N SER A 51 -1.87 8.74 9.26
CA SER A 51 -1.02 9.51 10.16
C SER A 51 0.41 8.94 10.17
N SER A 52 1.40 9.81 10.34
CA SER A 52 2.82 9.47 10.53
C SER A 52 3.08 8.53 11.70
N SER A 53 2.22 8.53 12.72
CA SER A 53 2.26 7.57 13.84
C SER A 53 1.96 6.13 13.42
N LYS A 54 1.45 5.88 12.21
CA LYS A 54 1.11 4.54 11.70
C LYS A 54 2.15 4.00 10.70
N VAL A 55 3.41 4.43 10.80
CA VAL A 55 4.47 4.00 9.87
C VAL A 55 4.64 2.48 9.87
N ASP A 56 4.61 1.85 11.05
CA ASP A 56 4.79 0.41 11.20
C ASP A 56 3.70 -0.38 10.48
N THR A 57 2.46 0.14 10.44
CA THR A 57 1.36 -0.49 9.69
C THR A 57 1.68 -0.62 8.21
N ILE A 58 2.34 0.38 7.61
CA ILE A 58 2.74 0.35 6.20
C ILE A 58 3.91 -0.61 6.00
N VAL A 59 4.86 -0.63 6.93
CA VAL A 59 6.00 -1.56 6.90
C VAL A 59 5.51 -3.01 6.98
N PHE A 60 4.61 -3.32 7.92
CA PHE A 60 4.02 -4.66 8.02
C PHE A 60 3.22 -5.04 6.78
N GLN A 61 2.43 -4.14 6.21
CA GLN A 61 1.73 -4.40 4.94
C GLN A 61 2.71 -4.76 3.81
N ASN A 62 3.85 -4.06 3.73
CA ASN A 62 4.90 -4.35 2.75
C ASN A 62 5.55 -5.73 2.98
N GLU A 63 5.80 -6.11 4.24
CA GLU A 63 6.31 -7.44 4.55
C GLU A 63 5.28 -8.53 4.22
N PHE A 64 4.01 -8.36 4.62
CA PHE A 64 2.93 -9.31 4.32
C PHE A 64 2.66 -9.46 2.83
N ALA A 65 2.88 -8.41 2.04
CA ALA A 65 2.75 -8.47 0.59
C ALA A 65 3.74 -9.45 -0.06
N LYS A 66 4.95 -9.61 0.50
CA LYS A 66 5.94 -10.62 0.02
C LYS A 66 5.39 -12.04 0.09
N TYR A 67 4.54 -12.30 1.08
CA TYR A 67 3.86 -13.57 1.31
C TYR A 67 2.46 -13.64 0.69
N LYS A 68 2.08 -12.64 -0.13
CA LYS A 68 0.75 -12.52 -0.75
C LYS A 68 -0.41 -12.46 0.26
N LEU A 69 -0.12 -12.12 1.52
CA LEU A 69 -1.09 -11.95 2.61
C LEU A 69 -1.67 -10.53 2.64
N SER A 70 -1.03 -9.59 1.93
CA SER A 70 -1.49 -8.22 1.76
C SER A 70 -1.36 -7.81 0.29
N PRO A 71 -2.17 -6.86 -0.20
CA PRO A 71 -1.97 -6.28 -1.51
C PRO A 71 -0.56 -5.69 -1.68
N ASN A 72 -0.01 -5.87 -2.88
CA ASN A 72 1.30 -5.33 -3.23
C ASN A 72 1.28 -3.79 -3.23
N LEU A 73 2.26 -3.21 -2.54
CA LEU A 73 2.50 -1.77 -2.56
C LEU A 73 3.22 -1.39 -3.85
N ILE A 74 2.80 -0.28 -4.45
CA ILE A 74 3.52 0.36 -5.56
C ILE A 74 4.62 1.20 -4.93
N LYS A 75 5.86 0.97 -5.33
CA LYS A 75 6.99 1.78 -4.87
C LYS A 75 7.05 3.09 -5.65
N THR A 76 7.51 4.13 -4.98
CA THR A 76 7.85 5.41 -5.63
C THR A 76 8.98 5.20 -6.64
N ASN A 77 9.21 6.19 -7.50
CA ASN A 77 10.32 6.23 -8.47
C ASN A 77 11.70 6.11 -7.78
N LYS A 78 11.78 6.42 -6.48
CA LYS A 78 12.99 6.28 -5.65
C LYS A 78 13.05 4.96 -4.87
N GLY A 79 12.11 4.03 -5.09
CA GLY A 79 12.06 2.73 -4.41
C GLY A 79 11.39 2.74 -3.03
N ASN A 80 10.96 3.90 -2.51
CA ASN A 80 10.28 3.99 -1.21
C ASN A 80 8.85 3.46 -1.27
N ILE A 81 8.37 2.86 -0.17
CA ILE A 81 7.02 2.29 -0.04
C ILE A 81 5.94 3.33 0.30
N TYR A 82 6.32 4.53 0.72
CA TYR A 82 5.42 5.66 0.99
C TYR A 82 6.12 7.01 0.76
N ILE A 83 5.33 8.08 0.73
CA ILE A 83 5.79 9.48 0.78
C ILE A 83 5.33 10.07 2.11
N ARG A 84 6.21 10.84 2.78
CA ARG A 84 5.84 11.61 3.97
C ARG A 84 5.56 13.06 3.58
N VAL A 85 4.40 13.57 3.95
CA VAL A 85 3.99 14.97 3.74
C VAL A 85 3.47 15.51 5.08
N PHE A 86 4.27 16.34 5.75
CA PHE A 86 4.02 16.77 7.13
C PHE A 86 3.75 15.58 8.06
N LYS A 87 2.59 15.56 8.71
CA LYS A 87 2.14 14.50 9.62
C LYS A 87 1.48 13.31 8.92
N TYR A 88 1.46 13.28 7.58
CA TYR A 88 0.77 12.24 6.81
C TYR A 88 1.75 11.35 6.05
N LEU A 89 1.39 10.08 5.94
CA LEU A 89 2.03 9.09 5.08
C LEU A 89 1.06 8.74 3.96
N ILE A 90 1.53 8.88 2.73
CA ILE A 90 0.78 8.57 1.51
C ILE A 90 1.44 7.36 0.87
N PHE A 91 0.67 6.31 0.65
CA PHE A 91 1.15 5.11 -0.03
C PHE A 91 0.11 4.59 -1.01
N VAL A 92 0.60 3.83 -1.98
CA VAL A 92 -0.21 3.32 -3.10
C VAL A 92 -0.10 1.81 -3.13
N GLN A 93 -1.21 1.14 -3.41
CA GLN A 93 -1.26 -0.31 -3.56
C GLN A 93 -2.12 -0.69 -4.76
N TYR A 94 -1.89 -1.89 -5.29
CA TYR A 94 -2.80 -2.47 -6.28
C TYR A 94 -4.16 -2.76 -5.64
N PHE A 95 -5.22 -2.55 -6.43
CA PHE A 95 -6.56 -2.92 -6.02
C PHE A 95 -6.73 -4.43 -6.13
N VAL A 96 -7.35 -5.01 -5.11
CA VAL A 96 -7.70 -6.42 -5.07
C VAL A 96 -9.22 -6.46 -4.94
N GLU A 97 -9.91 -6.88 -6.01
CA GLU A 97 -11.32 -7.27 -5.89
C GLU A 97 -11.37 -8.48 -4.95
N ALA A 98 -12.28 -8.46 -3.97
CA ALA A 98 -12.38 -9.43 -2.89
C ALA A 98 -11.96 -10.82 -3.37
N SER A 99 -10.79 -11.30 -2.91
CA SER A 99 -10.15 -12.41 -3.59
C SER A 99 -10.96 -13.68 -3.37
N SER A 100 -11.34 -14.35 -4.46
CA SER A 100 -11.77 -15.76 -4.42
C SER A 100 -10.64 -16.70 -3.97
N ARG A 101 -9.40 -16.19 -3.86
CA ARG A 101 -8.23 -16.93 -3.46
C ARG A 101 -8.27 -17.28 -1.98
N ARG A 102 -8.32 -18.58 -1.69
CA ARG A 102 -8.00 -19.13 -0.37
C ARG A 102 -6.48 -19.17 -0.24
N ILE A 103 -5.96 -18.60 0.86
CA ILE A 103 -4.55 -18.76 1.24
C ILE A 103 -4.35 -20.23 1.60
N GLU A 104 -3.34 -20.88 1.03
CA GLU A 104 -3.02 -22.26 1.39
C GLU A 104 -2.35 -22.32 2.77
N TYR A 105 -2.60 -23.41 3.51
CA TYR A 105 -2.00 -23.60 4.83
C TYR A 105 -0.46 -23.56 4.78
N SER A 106 0.13 -24.08 3.71
CA SER A 106 1.57 -24.01 3.41
C SER A 106 2.11 -22.57 3.38
N GLU A 107 1.39 -21.64 2.74
CA GLU A 107 1.77 -20.23 2.66
C GLU A 107 1.74 -19.56 4.05
N MET A 108 0.75 -19.89 4.90
CA MET A 108 0.69 -19.41 6.28
C MET A 108 1.84 -19.97 7.14
N VAL A 109 2.14 -21.27 7.02
CA VAL A 109 3.23 -21.90 7.79
C VAL A 109 4.58 -21.28 7.45
N ILE A 110 4.86 -21.03 6.17
CA ILE A 110 6.09 -20.34 5.73
C ILE A 110 6.16 -18.94 6.36
N PHE A 111 5.07 -18.18 6.29
CA PHE A 111 5.01 -16.85 6.93
C PHE A 111 5.30 -16.91 8.43
N PHE A 112 4.68 -17.83 9.18
CA PHE A 112 4.91 -17.94 10.61
C PHE A 112 6.35 -18.33 10.94
N LYS A 113 6.94 -19.29 10.22
CA LYS A 113 8.34 -19.68 10.41
C LYS A 113 9.28 -18.49 10.23
N ASP A 114 9.13 -17.73 9.15
CA ASP A 114 9.96 -16.55 8.87
C ASP A 114 9.73 -15.44 9.89
N PHE A 115 8.50 -15.24 10.33
CA PHE A 115 8.13 -14.24 11.33
C PHE A 115 8.73 -14.55 12.70
N TYR A 116 8.60 -15.79 13.17
CA TYR A 116 9.19 -16.22 14.43
C TYR A 116 10.71 -16.22 14.38
N ALA A 117 11.33 -16.65 13.27
CA ALA A 117 12.78 -16.57 13.11
C ALA A 117 13.30 -15.12 13.21
N LYS A 118 12.58 -14.14 12.65
CA LYS A 118 12.91 -12.72 12.83
C LYS A 118 12.73 -12.27 14.28
N LEU A 119 11.65 -12.68 14.96
CA LEU A 119 11.44 -12.35 16.36
C LEU A 119 12.54 -12.94 17.26
N ASP A 120 12.92 -14.19 17.04
CA ASP A 120 14.00 -14.86 17.77
C ASP A 120 15.35 -14.18 17.53
N TYR A 121 15.62 -13.74 16.29
CA TYR A 121 16.78 -12.91 16.00
C TYR A 121 16.80 -11.65 16.86
N TYR A 122 15.70 -10.89 16.93
CA TYR A 122 15.63 -9.67 17.74
C TYR A 122 15.66 -9.94 19.24
N LYS A 123 15.13 -11.07 19.71
CA LYS A 123 15.17 -11.48 21.11
C LYS A 123 16.60 -11.68 21.63
N ASN A 124 17.57 -11.96 20.74
CA ASN A 124 18.98 -12.08 21.11
C ASN A 124 19.72 -10.73 21.21
N PHE A 125 19.06 -9.60 20.89
CA PHE A 125 19.62 -8.25 21.00
C PHE A 125 19.04 -7.43 22.19
N PHE A 126 18.13 -8.02 22.97
CA PHE A 126 17.53 -7.43 24.19
C PHE A 126 17.73 -8.39 25.37
#